data_AF-A0A954I881-F1
#
_entry.id   AF-A0A954I881-F1
#
_cell.length_a   1.000
_cell.length_b   1.000
_cell.length_c   1.000
_cell.angle_alpha   90.00
_cell.angle_beta   90.00
_cell.angle_gamma   90.00
#
_symmetry.space_group_name_H-M   'P 1'
#
loop_
_entity.id
_entity.type
_entity.pdbx_description
1 polymer ?
#
loop_
_entity_poly.entity_id
_entity_poly.type
_entity_poly.pdbx_seq_one_letter_code
_entity_poly.pdbx_strand_id
1 'polypeptide(L)'
;MSVDVVSDVICPWCYIGKRRLGKAIVDSGEHVAVRWHPFQLNPAMPKEGISRREYRTRKFGSWERSLELDRRVTTAGEAEGIDFAFDRMERTPNTLDAHRLIGLAECEGVQDSVVEGLFRAYFTEGRDIGELETLLGVAADAGMNSHSVAATLNSDRGIQAIIDAQGLTQRYQVTSVPFFIINETATVSGAQPPETFLEAFRHSRSASRPIKLLFVCSRNKWRSLTAERVLDGVDGLEVRSAGTEKDARIKVTAGHIGWADMIFVMEKKHRRRLEAKFADSLKDKNVVCLNIPDDYQLIDPALIELLMEKLKPYIALSA
;
A
#
# COMPACT_ATOMS: atom_id res chain seq x y z
N MET A 1 -5.43 0.80 -2.18
CA MET A 1 -4.04 0.63 -2.68
C MET A 1 -3.11 0.42 -1.49
N SER A 2 -1.95 -0.21 -1.69
CA SER A 2 -0.90 -0.28 -0.66
C SER A 2 0.40 0.39 -1.14
N VAL A 3 1.10 1.03 -0.21
CA VAL A 3 2.43 1.60 -0.41
C VAL A 3 3.34 1.12 0.70
N ASP A 4 4.36 0.35 0.33
CA ASP A 4 5.44 -0.05 1.23
C ASP A 4 6.57 0.97 1.12
N VAL A 5 6.99 1.53 2.25
CA VAL A 5 7.98 2.62 2.34
C VAL A 5 9.21 2.12 3.07
N VAL A 6 10.31 1.93 2.35
CA VAL A 6 11.61 1.60 2.92
C VAL A 6 12.29 2.91 3.35
N SER A 7 12.58 3.04 4.65
CA SER A 7 12.95 4.32 5.25
C SER A 7 13.94 4.16 6.41
N ASP A 8 14.72 5.22 6.66
CA ASP A 8 15.51 5.37 7.88
C ASP A 8 15.15 6.68 8.57
N VAL A 9 14.93 6.63 9.89
CA VAL A 9 14.45 7.79 10.68
C VAL A 9 15.50 8.88 10.90
N ILE A 10 16.77 8.60 10.56
CA ILE A 10 17.85 9.60 10.52
C ILE A 10 18.09 10.18 9.10
N CYS A 11 17.29 9.80 8.11
CA CYS A 11 17.38 10.33 6.76
C CYS A 11 16.40 11.51 6.58
N PRO A 12 16.87 12.75 6.37
CA PRO A 12 15.95 13.88 6.24
C PRO A 12 15.13 13.83 4.95
N TRP A 13 15.67 13.22 3.89
CA TRP A 13 14.90 12.98 2.66
C TRP A 13 13.75 11.99 2.88
N CYS A 14 13.86 11.08 3.85
CA CYS A 14 12.72 10.24 4.20
C CYS A 14 11.57 11.05 4.80
N TYR A 15 11.88 12.07 5.61
CA TYR A 15 10.84 12.93 6.18
C TYR A 15 10.16 13.80 5.11
N ILE A 16 10.94 14.39 4.21
CA ILE A 16 10.43 15.11 3.03
C ILE A 16 9.58 14.16 2.17
N GLY A 17 10.06 12.95 1.91
CA GLY A 17 9.34 11.93 1.16
C GLY A 17 8.01 11.55 1.79
N LYS A 18 7.94 11.43 3.13
CA LYS A 18 6.69 11.21 3.88
C LYS A 18 5.68 12.32 3.60
N ARG A 19 6.10 13.59 3.67
CA ARG A 19 5.22 14.74 3.39
C ARG A 19 4.70 14.73 1.96
N ARG A 20 5.57 14.47 0.98
CA ARG A 20 5.20 14.42 -0.45
C ARG A 20 4.28 13.25 -0.78
N LEU A 21 4.54 12.07 -0.22
CA LEU A 21 3.63 10.93 -0.31
C LEU A 21 2.27 11.27 0.30
N GLY A 22 2.25 11.87 1.49
CA GLY A 22 1.01 12.28 2.17
C GLY A 22 0.17 13.25 1.33
N LYS A 23 0.79 14.26 0.71
CA LYS A 23 0.12 15.17 -0.24
C LYS A 23 -0.47 14.39 -1.42
N ALA A 24 0.31 13.50 -2.05
CA ALA A 24 -0.17 12.69 -3.17
C ALA A 24 -1.33 11.74 -2.79
N ILE A 25 -1.33 11.18 -1.59
CA ILE A 25 -2.44 10.36 -1.07
C ILE A 25 -3.71 11.22 -0.97
N VAL A 26 -3.62 12.42 -0.37
CA VAL A 26 -4.75 13.35 -0.26
C VAL A 26 -5.25 13.76 -1.64
N ASP A 27 -4.35 14.18 -2.54
CA ASP A 27 -4.69 14.64 -3.88
C ASP A 27 -5.30 13.53 -4.75
N SER A 28 -4.94 12.27 -4.50
CA SER A 28 -5.51 11.13 -5.22
C SER A 28 -6.98 10.86 -4.85
N GLY A 29 -7.42 11.26 -3.65
CA GLY A 29 -8.74 10.89 -3.12
C GLY A 29 -8.91 9.39 -2.80
N GLU A 30 -7.83 8.61 -2.85
CA GLU A 30 -7.85 7.17 -2.65
C GLU A 30 -7.54 6.75 -1.21
N HIS A 31 -8.08 5.60 -0.80
CA HIS A 31 -7.64 4.94 0.42
C HIS A 31 -6.33 4.17 0.18
N VAL A 32 -5.24 4.68 0.77
CA VAL A 32 -3.89 4.11 0.66
C VAL A 32 -3.42 3.59 2.01
N ALA A 33 -3.20 2.28 2.11
CA ALA A 33 -2.56 1.68 3.28
C ALA A 33 -1.04 1.81 3.15
N VAL A 34 -0.42 2.56 4.07
CA VAL A 34 1.04 2.77 4.11
C VAL A 34 1.66 1.83 5.13
N ARG A 35 2.71 1.11 4.75
CA ARG A 35 3.52 0.28 5.64
C ARG A 35 4.97 0.73 5.61
N TRP A 36 5.58 0.85 6.79
CA TRP A 36 6.94 1.34 6.95
C TRP A 36 7.90 0.18 7.21
N HIS A 37 8.94 0.10 6.38
CA HIS A 37 9.96 -0.95 6.42
C HIS A 37 11.31 -0.36 6.81
N PRO A 38 12.02 -1.00 7.76
CA PRO A 38 13.27 -0.47 8.26
C PRO A 38 14.39 -0.56 7.22
N PHE A 39 15.18 0.50 7.15
CA PHE A 39 16.48 0.55 6.49
C PHE A 39 17.44 1.27 7.41
N GLN A 40 18.65 0.74 7.59
CA GLN A 40 19.69 1.43 8.37
C GLN A 40 20.76 1.99 7.42
N LEU A 41 20.87 3.31 7.34
CA LEU A 41 21.93 4.00 6.61
C LEU A 41 23.31 3.75 7.23
N ASN A 42 23.36 3.44 8.52
CA ASN A 42 24.56 3.03 9.22
C ASN A 42 24.30 1.87 10.19
N PRO A 43 24.22 0.62 9.69
CA PRO A 43 24.00 -0.56 10.53
C PRO A 43 25.13 -0.79 11.56
N ALA A 44 26.33 -0.27 11.28
CA ALA A 44 27.50 -0.40 12.14
C ALA A 44 27.64 0.73 13.18
N MET A 45 26.63 1.61 13.31
CA MET A 45 26.64 2.66 14.33
C MET A 45 26.68 2.03 15.73
N PRO A 46 27.55 2.47 16.66
CA PRO A 46 27.51 2.03 18.06
C PRO A 46 26.14 2.29 18.70
N LYS A 47 25.73 1.50 19.70
CA LYS A 47 24.42 1.63 20.35
C LYS A 47 24.17 3.05 20.87
N GLU A 48 25.19 3.65 21.48
CA GLU A 48 25.15 4.99 22.04
C GLU A 48 25.14 6.07 20.94
N GLY A 49 25.32 5.71 19.66
CA GLY A 49 25.58 6.64 18.56
C GLY A 49 26.97 7.26 18.63
N ILE A 50 27.21 8.30 17.83
CA ILE A 50 28.41 9.15 17.93
C ILE A 50 28.07 10.64 17.74
N SER A 51 29.03 11.53 18.00
CA SER A 51 28.88 12.97 17.72
C SER A 51 28.45 13.19 16.27
N ARG A 52 27.41 14.01 16.06
CA ARG A 52 26.93 14.37 14.72
C ARG A 52 28.03 15.03 13.90
N ARG A 53 28.79 15.94 14.52
CA ARG A 53 29.90 16.64 13.86
C ARG A 53 30.97 15.66 13.39
N GLU A 54 31.38 14.73 14.25
CA GLU A 54 32.35 13.69 13.91
C GLU A 54 31.85 12.80 12.77
N TYR A 55 30.65 12.25 12.90
CA TYR A 55 30.03 11.38 11.89
C TYR A 55 29.94 12.06 10.52
N ARG A 56 29.37 13.27 10.51
CA ARG A 56 29.12 14.03 9.27
C ARG A 56 30.42 14.48 8.61
N THR A 57 31.43 14.84 9.40
CA THR A 57 32.78 15.18 8.89
C THR A 57 33.40 13.97 8.19
N ARG A 58 33.35 12.78 8.81
CA ARG A 58 33.84 11.54 8.19
C ARG A 58 33.07 11.19 6.93
N LYS A 59 31.74 11.31 6.95
CA LYS A 59 30.86 10.92 5.84
C LYS A 59 30.95 11.86 4.64
N PHE A 60 31.11 13.16 4.87
CA PHE A 60 31.01 14.19 3.83
C PHE A 60 32.32 14.96 3.59
N GLY A 61 33.41 14.58 4.25
CA GLY A 61 34.75 15.14 4.08
C GLY A 61 35.05 16.35 4.97
N SER A 62 34.05 17.19 5.28
CA SER A 62 34.22 18.31 6.22
C SER A 62 32.92 18.72 6.92
N TRP A 63 33.06 19.46 8.02
CA TRP A 63 31.90 20.00 8.73
C TRP A 63 31.21 21.10 7.92
N GLU A 64 31.98 21.93 7.22
CA GLU A 64 31.48 23.00 6.36
C GLU A 64 30.63 22.43 5.22
N ARG A 65 31.09 21.33 4.60
CA ARG A 65 30.33 20.62 3.56
C ARG A 65 29.04 20.03 4.12
N SER A 66 29.08 19.49 5.34
CA SER A 66 27.89 19.02 6.04
C SER A 66 26.85 20.13 6.23
N LEU A 67 27.27 21.33 6.64
CA LEU A 67 26.37 22.47 6.81
C LEU A 67 25.76 22.93 5.48
N GLU A 68 26.51 22.86 4.38
CA GLU A 68 25.97 23.14 3.05
C GLU A 68 24.87 22.14 2.64
N LEU A 69 25.09 20.86 2.89
CA LEU A 69 24.08 19.82 2.63
C LEU A 69 22.83 20.03 3.50
N ASP A 70 23.00 20.41 4.77
CA ASP A 70 21.89 20.70 5.68
C ASP A 70 21.05 21.89 5.17
N ARG A 71 21.69 22.95 4.63
CA ARG A 71 20.95 24.08 4.02
C ARG A 71 20.10 23.64 2.83
N ARG A 72 20.63 22.80 1.94
CA ARG A 72 19.88 22.28 0.78
C ARG A 72 18.65 21.49 1.21
N VAL A 73 18.81 20.66 2.25
CA VAL A 73 17.72 19.89 2.84
C VAL A 73 16.70 20.80 3.52
N THR A 74 17.16 21.85 4.21
CA THR A 74 16.29 22.85 4.86
C THR A 74 15.38 23.53 3.84
N THR A 75 15.94 24.05 2.75
CA THR A 75 15.15 24.66 1.66
C THR A 75 14.13 23.70 1.07
N ALA A 76 14.49 22.41 0.90
CA ALA A 76 13.55 21.41 0.42
C ALA A 76 12.45 21.08 1.45
N GLY A 77 12.79 21.09 2.74
CA GLY A 77 11.87 20.84 3.85
C GLY A 77 10.86 21.96 4.08
N GLU A 78 11.27 23.22 3.92
CA GLU A 78 10.39 24.40 4.05
C GLU A 78 9.18 24.32 3.12
N ALA A 79 9.39 23.89 1.86
CA ALA A 79 8.31 23.66 0.89
C ALA A 79 7.33 22.55 1.32
N GLU A 80 7.74 21.68 2.25
CA GLU A 80 6.94 20.61 2.84
C GLU A 80 6.46 20.93 4.27
N GLY A 81 6.70 22.14 4.77
CA GLY A 81 6.31 22.56 6.12
C GLY A 81 7.15 21.92 7.23
N ILE A 82 8.40 21.55 6.95
CA ILE A 82 9.34 21.00 7.93
C ILE A 82 10.31 22.09 8.38
N ASP A 83 10.29 22.40 9.67
CA ASP A 83 11.27 23.30 10.31
C ASP A 83 12.42 22.47 10.89
N PHE A 84 13.50 22.32 10.13
CA PHE A 84 14.65 21.51 10.52
C PHE A 84 15.54 22.24 11.54
N ALA A 85 15.67 21.68 12.74
CA ALA A 85 16.52 22.18 13.83
C ALA A 85 17.90 21.51 13.83
N PHE A 86 18.61 21.52 12.69
CA PHE A 86 19.92 20.85 12.53
C PHE A 86 21.01 21.35 13.49
N ASP A 87 20.87 22.57 13.98
CA ASP A 87 21.73 23.22 14.97
C ASP A 87 21.57 22.63 16.38
N ARG A 88 20.39 22.08 16.71
CA ARG A 88 20.12 21.42 18.00
C ARG A 88 20.55 19.96 18.04
N MET A 89 20.89 19.38 16.89
CA MET A 89 21.22 17.96 16.78
C MET A 89 22.69 17.71 17.10
N GLU A 90 22.96 17.17 18.29
CA GLU A 90 24.34 16.91 18.74
C GLU A 90 24.86 15.51 18.39
N ARG A 91 23.95 14.53 18.23
CA ARG A 91 24.29 13.12 18.03
C ARG A 91 23.72 12.57 16.73
N THR A 92 24.41 11.58 16.16
CA THR A 92 23.85 10.67 15.15
C THR A 92 23.63 9.32 15.81
N PRO A 93 22.37 8.90 16.04
CA PRO A 93 22.07 7.68 16.75
C PRO A 93 22.21 6.42 15.91
N ASN A 94 22.26 5.28 16.58
CA ASN A 94 21.87 4.01 15.99
C ASN A 94 20.34 3.94 15.93
N THR A 95 19.79 3.58 14.77
CA THR A 95 18.33 3.54 14.55
C THR A 95 17.67 2.19 14.80
N LEU A 96 18.41 1.20 15.31
CA LEU A 96 17.90 -0.15 15.55
C LEU A 96 16.68 -0.13 16.47
N ASP A 97 16.79 0.51 17.64
CA ASP A 97 15.69 0.56 18.61
C ASP A 97 14.52 1.42 18.13
N ALA A 98 14.79 2.48 17.37
CA ALA A 98 13.74 3.25 16.70
C ALA A 98 12.98 2.40 15.66
N HIS A 99 13.67 1.57 14.87
CA HIS A 99 13.05 0.64 13.93
C HIS A 99 12.28 -0.48 14.63
N ARG A 100 12.77 -0.97 15.78
CA ARG A 100 12.03 -1.95 16.61
C ARG A 100 10.74 -1.34 17.15
N LEU A 101 10.75 -0.07 17.54
CA LEU A 101 9.55 0.66 17.94
C LEU A 101 8.55 0.79 16.78
N ILE A 102 9.00 1.11 15.56
CA ILE A 102 8.15 1.17 14.36
C ILE A 102 7.51 -0.20 14.10
N GLY A 103 8.26 -1.29 14.20
CA GLY A 103 7.73 -2.65 14.03
C GLY A 103 6.67 -3.01 15.08
N LEU A 104 6.89 -2.64 16.34
CA LEU A 104 5.89 -2.84 17.41
C LEU A 104 4.60 -2.04 17.13
N ALA A 105 4.73 -0.82 16.64
CA ALA A 105 3.61 0.07 16.33
C ALA A 105 2.73 -0.43 15.17
N GLU A 106 3.25 -1.31 14.32
CA GLU A 106 2.46 -1.97 13.26
C GLU A 106 1.34 -2.84 13.84
N CYS A 107 1.65 -3.64 14.87
CA CYS A 107 0.67 -4.50 15.53
C CYS A 107 -0.45 -3.71 16.23
N GLU A 108 -0.19 -2.46 16.61
CA GLU A 108 -1.14 -1.56 17.26
C GLU A 108 -1.83 -0.59 16.29
N GLY A 109 -1.51 -0.66 14.98
CA GLY A 109 -2.14 0.18 13.95
C GLY A 109 -1.72 1.66 13.98
N VAL A 110 -0.66 2.01 14.72
CA VAL A 110 -0.18 3.40 14.92
C VAL A 110 1.21 3.65 14.31
N GLN A 111 1.65 2.78 13.40
CA GLN A 111 2.98 2.82 12.78
C GLN A 111 3.32 4.18 12.16
N ASP A 112 2.43 4.78 11.36
CA ASP A 112 2.69 6.09 10.72
C ASP A 112 2.86 7.22 11.75
N SER A 113 2.09 7.16 12.86
CA SER A 113 2.16 8.16 13.94
C SER A 113 3.49 8.08 14.68
N VAL A 114 4.00 6.87 14.91
CA VAL A 114 5.33 6.65 15.49
C VAL A 114 6.43 7.15 14.55
N VAL A 115 6.36 6.85 13.25
CA VAL A 115 7.34 7.35 12.26
C VAL A 115 7.33 8.87 12.22
N GLU A 116 6.16 9.51 12.21
CA GLU A 116 6.03 10.97 12.29
C GLU A 116 6.66 11.52 13.58
N GLY A 117 6.37 10.89 14.73
CA GLY A 117 6.92 11.28 16.02
C GLY A 117 8.45 11.16 16.09
N LEU A 118 9.02 10.09 15.53
CA LEU A 118 10.47 9.90 15.45
C LEU A 118 11.14 10.95 14.57
N PHE A 119 10.57 11.23 13.39
CA PHE A 119 11.06 12.31 12.53
C PHE A 119 10.99 13.66 13.23
N ARG A 120 9.87 13.99 13.88
CA ARG A 120 9.71 15.24 14.63
C ARG A 120 10.74 15.36 15.74
N ALA A 121 10.87 14.32 16.57
CA ALA A 121 11.82 14.26 17.68
C ALA A 121 13.25 14.53 17.22
N TYR A 122 13.69 13.86 16.16
CA TYR A 122 15.07 13.98 15.70
C TYR A 122 15.33 15.26 14.91
N PHE A 123 14.47 15.61 13.95
CA PHE A 123 14.74 16.67 12.98
C PHE A 123 14.23 18.05 13.38
N THR A 124 13.21 18.15 14.21
CA THR A 124 12.59 19.44 14.57
C THR A 124 12.82 19.81 16.04
N GLU A 125 12.98 18.79 16.90
CA GLU A 125 13.18 18.99 18.34
C GLU A 125 14.65 18.76 18.75
N GLY A 126 15.47 18.14 17.89
CA GLY A 126 16.88 17.85 18.15
C GLY A 126 17.11 16.74 19.20
N ARG A 127 16.08 15.98 19.55
CA ARG A 127 16.16 14.87 20.52
C ARG A 127 16.90 13.68 19.92
N ASP A 128 17.65 12.98 20.77
CA ASP A 128 18.32 11.75 20.39
C ASP A 128 17.33 10.57 20.40
N ILE A 129 17.04 10.02 19.22
CA ILE A 129 16.15 8.85 19.03
C ILE A 129 16.86 7.50 19.25
N GLY A 130 18.13 7.49 19.65
CA GLY A 130 18.80 6.33 20.23
C GLY A 130 18.52 6.17 21.74
N GLU A 131 18.00 7.20 22.40
CA GLU A 131 17.72 7.20 23.83
C GLU A 131 16.34 6.62 24.16
N LEU A 132 16.29 5.76 25.18
CA LEU A 132 15.06 5.08 25.61
C LEU A 132 13.97 6.07 26.02
N GLU A 133 14.32 7.14 26.72
CA GLU A 133 13.39 8.20 27.15
C GLU A 133 12.68 8.85 25.95
N THR A 134 13.44 9.18 24.89
CA THR A 134 12.88 9.76 23.66
C THR A 134 11.92 8.79 22.99
N LEU A 135 12.30 7.51 22.87
CA LEU A 135 11.48 6.47 22.25
C LEU A 135 10.18 6.23 23.04
N LEU A 136 10.23 6.20 24.37
CA LEU A 136 9.06 6.07 25.22
C LEU A 136 8.12 7.27 25.09
N GLY A 137 8.66 8.49 25.00
CA GLY A 137 7.88 9.70 24.76
C GLY A 137 7.14 9.64 23.41
N VAL A 138 7.84 9.27 22.34
CA VAL A 138 7.22 9.11 21.00
C VAL A 138 6.13 8.04 21.02
N ALA A 139 6.38 6.91 21.68
CA ALA A 139 5.40 5.84 21.78
C ALA A 139 4.15 6.26 22.57
N ALA A 140 4.34 7.00 23.67
CA ALA A 140 3.25 7.53 24.48
C ALA A 140 2.40 8.55 23.70
N ASP A 141 3.03 9.45 22.94
CA ASP A 141 2.34 10.41 22.06
C ASP A 141 1.49 9.70 20.99
N ALA A 142 1.92 8.52 20.53
CA ALA A 142 1.19 7.67 19.58
C ALA A 142 0.12 6.79 20.25
N GLY A 143 -0.06 6.88 21.58
CA GLY A 143 -1.05 6.11 22.34
C GLY A 143 -0.62 4.69 22.70
N MET A 144 0.66 4.34 22.53
CA MET A 144 1.17 3.00 22.85
C MET A 144 1.39 2.82 24.35
N ASN A 145 1.31 1.57 24.81
CA ASN A 145 1.58 1.24 26.20
C ASN A 145 3.09 1.30 26.53
N SER A 146 3.51 2.26 27.34
CA SER A 146 4.92 2.48 27.69
C SER A 146 5.60 1.27 28.35
N HIS A 147 4.87 0.44 29.11
CA HIS A 147 5.44 -0.77 29.70
C HIS A 147 5.74 -1.84 28.64
N SER A 148 4.83 -2.05 27.68
CA SER A 148 5.03 -2.97 26.55
C SER A 148 6.22 -2.54 25.68
N VAL A 149 6.32 -1.23 25.41
CA VAL A 149 7.41 -0.64 24.65
C VAL A 149 8.75 -0.82 25.39
N ALA A 150 8.82 -0.46 26.66
CA ALA A 150 10.03 -0.63 27.47
C ALA A 150 10.47 -2.10 27.55
N ALA A 151 9.54 -3.03 27.74
CA ALA A 151 9.83 -4.46 27.78
C ALA A 151 10.38 -4.96 26.43
N THR A 152 9.82 -4.46 25.31
CA THR A 152 10.29 -4.79 23.97
C THR A 152 11.72 -4.28 23.78
N LEU A 153 11.97 -2.99 23.98
CA LEU A 153 13.27 -2.35 23.74
C LEU A 153 14.40 -2.91 24.63
N ASN A 154 14.08 -3.40 25.84
CA ASN A 154 15.03 -4.08 26.75
C ASN A 154 15.25 -5.57 26.45
N SER A 155 14.69 -6.11 25.36
CA SER A 155 14.85 -7.51 24.94
C SER A 155 15.46 -7.61 23.54
N ASP A 156 15.46 -8.80 22.93
CA ASP A 156 15.79 -8.99 21.49
C ASP A 156 14.55 -8.98 20.57
N ARG A 157 13.35 -8.72 21.13
CA ARG A 157 12.10 -8.69 20.35
C ARG A 157 12.13 -7.59 19.29
N GLY A 158 11.56 -7.86 18.12
CA GLY A 158 11.52 -6.91 17.00
C GLY A 158 12.75 -6.95 16.08
N ILE A 159 13.82 -7.68 16.44
CA ILE A 159 14.98 -7.89 15.53
C ILE A 159 14.56 -8.68 14.29
N GLN A 160 13.65 -9.65 14.41
CA GLN A 160 13.20 -10.45 13.27
C GLN A 160 12.56 -9.59 12.16
N ALA A 161 11.75 -8.58 12.51
CA ALA A 161 11.14 -7.69 11.54
C ALA A 161 12.19 -6.91 10.72
N ILE A 162 13.35 -6.62 11.33
CA ILE A 162 14.48 -5.96 10.66
C ILE A 162 15.15 -6.92 9.68
N ILE A 163 15.27 -8.20 10.04
CA ILE A 163 15.78 -9.26 9.16
C ILE A 163 14.81 -9.46 7.98
N ASP A 164 13.51 -9.53 8.24
CA ASP A 164 12.50 -9.75 7.21
C ASP A 164 12.48 -8.60 6.19
N ALA A 165 12.69 -7.36 6.65
CA ALA A 165 12.84 -6.20 5.78
C ALA A 165 14.07 -6.28 4.85
N GLN A 166 15.11 -7.05 5.21
CA GLN A 166 16.24 -7.30 4.30
C GLN A 166 15.78 -8.07 3.05
N GLY A 167 14.83 -8.99 3.18
CA GLY A 167 14.24 -9.69 2.04
C GLY A 167 13.56 -8.75 1.06
N LEU A 168 12.82 -7.75 1.56
CA LEU A 168 12.16 -6.74 0.75
C LEU A 168 13.20 -5.85 0.02
N THR A 169 14.18 -5.33 0.76
CA THR A 169 15.24 -4.48 0.18
C THR A 169 16.07 -5.22 -0.87
N GLN A 170 16.35 -6.51 -0.68
CA GLN A 170 17.02 -7.34 -1.68
C GLN A 170 16.16 -7.57 -2.93
N ARG A 171 14.89 -7.95 -2.74
CA ARG A 171 13.93 -8.20 -3.84
C ARG A 171 13.80 -6.99 -4.77
N TYR A 172 13.76 -5.78 -4.19
CA TYR A 172 13.62 -4.53 -4.93
C TYR A 172 14.95 -3.80 -5.20
N GLN A 173 16.09 -4.42 -4.87
CA GLN A 173 17.44 -3.85 -5.04
C GLN A 173 17.58 -2.43 -4.46
N VAL A 174 17.01 -2.21 -3.27
CA VAL A 174 16.99 -0.90 -2.62
C VAL A 174 18.41 -0.55 -2.14
N THR A 175 18.97 0.49 -2.73
CA THR A 175 20.33 1.00 -2.42
C THR A 175 20.33 2.38 -1.74
N SER A 176 19.18 3.04 -1.69
CA SER A 176 19.00 4.34 -1.05
C SER A 176 17.57 4.53 -0.56
N VAL A 177 17.37 5.45 0.38
CA VAL A 177 16.07 5.75 0.99
C VAL A 177 15.76 7.26 0.94
N PRO A 178 14.48 7.65 0.86
CA PRO A 178 13.29 6.80 0.90
C PRO A 178 13.08 6.04 -0.42
N PHE A 179 12.51 4.86 -0.33
CA PHE A 179 12.12 4.05 -1.49
C PHE A 179 10.68 3.57 -1.30
N PHE A 180 9.86 3.72 -2.32
CA PHE A 180 8.43 3.46 -2.26
C PHE A 180 8.07 2.36 -3.25
N ILE A 181 7.30 1.38 -2.80
CA ILE A 181 6.80 0.27 -3.59
C ILE A 181 5.27 0.36 -3.58
N ILE A 182 4.67 0.53 -4.75
CA ILE A 182 3.24 0.82 -4.91
C ILE A 182 2.58 -0.41 -5.52
N ASN A 183 1.63 -1.01 -4.80
CA ASN A 183 0.94 -2.27 -5.17
C ASN A 183 1.89 -3.37 -5.67
N GLU A 184 3.13 -3.44 -5.17
CA GLU A 184 4.20 -4.34 -5.64
C GLU A 184 4.56 -4.25 -7.14
N THR A 185 3.98 -3.30 -7.90
CA THR A 185 4.04 -3.23 -9.36
C THR A 185 4.74 -1.99 -9.89
N ALA A 186 4.77 -0.91 -9.11
CA ALA A 186 5.50 0.31 -9.43
C ALA A 186 6.43 0.69 -8.27
N THR A 187 7.51 1.42 -8.58
CA THR A 187 8.44 1.92 -7.57
C THR A 187 8.75 3.39 -7.79
N VAL A 188 9.04 4.09 -6.70
CA VAL A 188 9.54 5.47 -6.71
C VAL A 188 10.77 5.53 -5.81
N SER A 189 11.89 6.03 -6.35
CA SER A 189 13.15 6.15 -5.61
C SER A 189 13.42 7.60 -5.25
N GLY A 190 13.70 7.85 -3.97
CA GLY A 190 13.94 9.18 -3.42
C GLY A 190 12.67 9.97 -3.13
N ALA A 191 12.85 11.14 -2.51
CA ALA A 191 11.76 12.05 -2.16
C ALA A 191 11.25 12.82 -3.40
N GLN A 192 10.61 12.12 -4.33
CA GLN A 192 10.10 12.72 -5.57
C GLN A 192 8.91 13.67 -5.30
N PRO A 193 8.62 14.63 -6.20
CA PRO A 193 7.43 15.48 -6.11
C PRO A 193 6.11 14.67 -6.06
N PRO A 194 5.02 15.21 -5.45
CA PRO A 194 3.72 14.55 -5.38
C PRO A 194 3.20 14.04 -6.74
N GLU A 195 3.48 14.75 -7.82
CA GLU A 195 3.05 14.42 -9.19
C GLU A 195 3.62 13.08 -9.65
N THR A 196 4.87 12.76 -9.28
CA THR A 196 5.49 11.47 -9.58
C THR A 196 4.80 10.33 -8.85
N PHE A 197 4.36 10.54 -7.60
CA PHE A 197 3.57 9.55 -6.87
C PHE A 197 2.20 9.33 -7.51
N LEU A 198 1.50 10.41 -7.90
CA LEU A 198 0.21 10.31 -8.60
C LEU A 198 0.33 9.57 -9.93
N GLU A 199 1.41 9.79 -10.67
CA GLU A 199 1.71 9.02 -11.87
C GLU A 199 1.97 7.55 -11.55
N ALA A 200 2.76 7.24 -10.53
CA ALA A 200 3.04 5.87 -10.14
C ALA A 200 1.79 5.13 -9.61
N PHE A 201 0.89 5.83 -8.92
CA PHE A 201 -0.42 5.31 -8.51
C PHE A 201 -1.25 4.89 -9.73
N ARG A 202 -1.34 5.77 -10.74
CA ARG A 202 -2.01 5.47 -12.03
C ARG A 202 -1.38 4.27 -12.73
N HIS A 203 -0.05 4.24 -12.85
CA HIS A 203 0.66 3.12 -13.49
C HIS A 203 0.43 1.80 -12.76
N SER A 204 0.49 1.79 -11.42
CA SER A 204 0.30 0.57 -10.62
C SER A 204 -1.10 -0.05 -10.81
N ARG A 205 -2.12 0.77 -11.12
CA ARG A 205 -3.45 0.29 -11.50
C ARG A 205 -3.45 -0.37 -12.87
N SER A 206 -2.83 0.29 -13.86
CA SER A 206 -2.74 -0.26 -15.22
C SER A 206 -1.91 -1.56 -15.30
N ALA A 207 -0.94 -1.73 -14.39
CA ALA A 207 -0.12 -2.93 -14.26
C ALA A 207 -0.81 -4.06 -13.48
N SER A 208 -1.89 -3.76 -12.74
CA SER A 208 -2.72 -4.80 -12.12
C SER A 208 -3.54 -5.48 -13.22
N ARG A 209 -3.48 -6.83 -13.30
CA ARG A 209 -4.25 -7.56 -14.33
C ARG A 209 -5.74 -7.24 -14.15
N PRO A 210 -6.50 -7.00 -15.24
CA PRO A 210 -7.93 -6.74 -15.12
C PRO A 210 -8.63 -7.94 -14.47
N ILE A 211 -9.61 -7.65 -13.63
CA ILE A 211 -10.44 -8.67 -12.99
C ILE A 211 -11.37 -9.26 -14.05
N LYS A 212 -11.30 -10.57 -14.24
CA LYS A 212 -12.07 -11.28 -15.27
C LYS A 212 -13.42 -11.71 -14.73
N LEU A 213 -14.49 -11.10 -15.22
CA LEU A 213 -15.86 -11.34 -14.77
C LEU A 213 -16.66 -12.14 -15.81
N LEU A 214 -17.28 -13.23 -15.38
CA LEU A 214 -18.17 -14.02 -16.23
C LEU A 214 -19.63 -13.93 -15.76
N PHE A 215 -20.50 -13.37 -16.59
CA PHE A 215 -21.94 -13.33 -16.33
C PHE A 215 -22.67 -14.48 -17.02
N VAL A 216 -23.53 -15.18 -16.28
CA VAL A 216 -24.21 -16.39 -16.78
C VAL A 216 -25.71 -16.34 -16.54
N CYS A 217 -26.49 -16.52 -17.61
CA CYS A 217 -27.94 -16.73 -17.54
C CYS A 217 -28.37 -17.99 -18.33
N SER A 218 -29.66 -18.15 -18.64
CA SER A 218 -30.13 -19.27 -19.45
C SER A 218 -29.59 -19.21 -20.88
N ARG A 219 -29.95 -18.16 -21.64
CA ARG A 219 -29.74 -18.11 -23.11
C ARG A 219 -28.67 -17.12 -23.58
N ASN A 220 -28.06 -16.35 -22.69
CA ASN A 220 -27.12 -15.28 -23.05
C ASN A 220 -27.69 -14.22 -24.02
N LYS A 221 -28.94 -13.78 -23.79
CA LYS A 221 -29.63 -12.81 -24.67
C LYS A 221 -29.95 -11.49 -24.00
N TRP A 222 -30.33 -11.51 -22.72
CA TRP A 222 -30.81 -10.33 -22.01
C TRP A 222 -29.93 -10.04 -20.79
N ARG A 223 -30.15 -10.73 -19.66
CA ARG A 223 -29.49 -10.44 -18.38
C ARG A 223 -27.97 -10.47 -18.42
N SER A 224 -27.36 -11.59 -18.82
CA SER A 224 -25.90 -11.71 -18.82
C SER A 224 -25.22 -10.87 -19.90
N LEU A 225 -25.89 -10.69 -21.04
CA LEU A 225 -25.40 -9.84 -22.13
C LEU A 225 -25.51 -8.33 -21.79
N THR A 226 -26.53 -7.93 -21.03
CA THR A 226 -26.67 -6.56 -20.52
C THR A 226 -25.52 -6.26 -19.57
N ALA A 227 -25.23 -7.17 -18.63
CA ALA A 227 -24.10 -7.01 -17.71
C ALA A 227 -22.75 -6.89 -18.44
N GLU A 228 -22.51 -7.72 -19.47
CA GLU A 228 -21.32 -7.60 -20.32
C GLU A 228 -21.24 -6.21 -20.97
N ARG A 229 -22.32 -5.75 -21.63
CA ARG A 229 -22.31 -4.48 -22.36
C ARG A 229 -22.16 -3.25 -21.48
N VAL A 230 -22.73 -3.27 -20.28
CA VAL A 230 -22.68 -2.12 -19.35
C VAL A 230 -21.30 -1.98 -18.73
N LEU A 231 -20.60 -3.10 -18.53
CA LEU A 231 -19.28 -3.13 -17.90
C LEU A 231 -18.13 -3.21 -18.91
N ASP A 232 -18.44 -3.27 -20.21
CA ASP A 232 -17.45 -3.26 -21.27
C ASP A 232 -16.70 -1.93 -21.28
N GLY A 233 -15.37 -1.99 -21.29
CA GLY A 233 -14.50 -0.81 -21.24
C GLY A 233 -14.37 -0.14 -19.87
N VAL A 234 -14.96 -0.69 -18.79
CA VAL A 234 -14.70 -0.21 -17.43
C VAL A 234 -13.26 -0.53 -17.04
N ASP A 235 -12.50 0.48 -16.61
CA ASP A 235 -11.09 0.33 -16.26
C ASP A 235 -10.88 -0.73 -15.17
N GLY A 236 -9.88 -1.58 -15.36
CA GLY A 236 -9.59 -2.70 -14.46
C GLY A 236 -10.51 -3.92 -14.57
N LEU A 237 -11.49 -3.95 -15.48
CA LEU A 237 -12.38 -5.11 -15.70
C LEU A 237 -12.21 -5.70 -17.11
N GLU A 238 -12.20 -7.03 -17.22
CA GLU A 238 -12.42 -7.75 -18.49
C GLU A 238 -13.70 -8.59 -18.32
N VAL A 239 -14.71 -8.36 -19.15
CA VAL A 239 -16.04 -8.93 -18.93
C VAL A 239 -16.44 -9.84 -20.08
N ARG A 240 -17.02 -11.00 -19.76
CA ARG A 240 -17.64 -11.92 -20.73
C ARG A 240 -18.98 -12.39 -20.21
N SER A 241 -19.84 -12.83 -21.11
CA SER A 241 -21.09 -13.48 -20.75
C SER A 241 -21.36 -14.75 -21.53
N ALA A 242 -22.07 -15.68 -20.89
CA ALA A 242 -22.46 -16.96 -21.46
C ALA A 242 -23.82 -17.44 -20.94
N GLY A 243 -24.29 -18.55 -21.51
CA GLY A 243 -25.57 -19.17 -21.20
C GLY A 243 -25.45 -20.66 -20.90
N THR A 244 -26.33 -21.16 -20.04
CA THR A 244 -26.35 -22.58 -19.61
C THR A 244 -27.15 -23.48 -20.54
N GLU A 245 -28.06 -22.94 -21.36
CA GLU A 245 -28.95 -23.71 -22.24
C GLU A 245 -28.26 -24.18 -23.52
N LYS A 246 -28.86 -25.18 -24.18
CA LYS A 246 -28.30 -25.76 -25.41
C LYS A 246 -28.34 -24.77 -26.59
N ASP A 247 -29.37 -23.93 -26.62
CA ASP A 247 -29.66 -22.88 -27.60
C ASP A 247 -29.19 -21.49 -27.16
N ALA A 248 -28.31 -21.41 -26.16
CA ALA A 248 -27.71 -20.15 -25.74
C ALA A 248 -26.88 -19.52 -26.86
N ARG A 249 -26.94 -18.18 -27.00
CA ARG A 249 -26.15 -17.41 -27.97
C ARG A 249 -24.66 -17.73 -27.87
N ILE A 250 -24.11 -17.61 -26.66
CA ILE A 250 -22.78 -18.11 -26.30
C ILE A 250 -22.99 -19.14 -25.20
N LYS A 251 -22.59 -20.38 -25.46
CA LYS A 251 -22.72 -21.47 -24.49
C LYS A 251 -21.53 -21.47 -23.54
N VAL A 252 -21.79 -21.59 -22.25
CA VAL A 252 -20.74 -21.69 -21.24
C VAL A 252 -19.90 -22.95 -21.45
N THR A 253 -18.59 -22.81 -21.31
CA THR A 253 -17.58 -23.87 -21.48
C THR A 253 -16.64 -23.87 -20.28
N ALA A 254 -15.86 -24.94 -20.12
CA ALA A 254 -14.81 -24.99 -19.10
C ALA A 254 -13.76 -23.87 -19.29
N GLY A 255 -13.48 -23.46 -20.54
CA GLY A 255 -12.59 -22.34 -20.83
C GLY A 255 -13.10 -21.00 -20.31
N HIS A 256 -14.41 -20.74 -20.40
CA HIS A 256 -15.01 -19.54 -19.79
C HIS A 256 -14.84 -19.54 -18.27
N ILE A 257 -15.10 -20.69 -17.63
CA ILE A 257 -14.98 -20.85 -16.17
C ILE A 257 -13.52 -20.68 -15.73
N GLY A 258 -12.58 -21.31 -16.45
CA GLY A 258 -11.15 -21.20 -16.16
C GLY A 258 -10.63 -19.78 -16.31
N TRP A 259 -11.07 -19.04 -17.34
CA TRP A 259 -10.69 -17.65 -17.59
C TRP A 259 -11.18 -16.68 -16.50
N ALA A 260 -12.34 -16.92 -15.90
CA ALA A 260 -12.96 -15.98 -14.96
C ALA A 260 -12.32 -16.01 -13.57
N ASP A 261 -12.10 -14.84 -12.96
CA ASP A 261 -11.77 -14.70 -11.54
C ASP A 261 -13.04 -14.79 -10.68
N MET A 262 -14.14 -14.21 -11.15
CA MET A 262 -15.46 -14.28 -10.50
C MET A 262 -16.57 -14.60 -11.50
N ILE A 263 -17.54 -15.40 -11.07
CA ILE A 263 -18.65 -15.85 -11.89
C ILE A 263 -19.96 -15.39 -11.25
N PHE A 264 -20.74 -14.61 -11.99
CA PHE A 264 -22.05 -14.14 -11.58
C PHE A 264 -23.15 -14.88 -12.32
N VAL A 265 -24.02 -15.56 -11.58
CA VAL A 265 -25.17 -16.27 -12.13
C VAL A 265 -26.47 -15.55 -11.77
N MET A 266 -27.38 -15.41 -12.74
CA MET A 266 -28.61 -14.63 -12.49
C MET A 266 -29.56 -15.29 -11.49
N GLU A 267 -29.57 -16.63 -11.42
CA GLU A 267 -30.52 -17.39 -10.59
C GLU A 267 -29.85 -18.67 -10.10
N LYS A 268 -30.36 -19.23 -8.99
CA LYS A 268 -29.86 -20.47 -8.39
C LYS A 268 -29.88 -21.65 -9.39
N LYS A 269 -30.83 -21.67 -10.32
CA LYS A 269 -30.91 -22.71 -11.37
C LYS A 269 -29.68 -22.70 -12.29
N HIS A 270 -29.13 -21.53 -12.60
CA HIS A 270 -27.92 -21.42 -13.42
C HIS A 270 -26.70 -21.96 -12.66
N ARG A 271 -26.59 -21.64 -11.35
CA ARG A 271 -25.55 -22.21 -10.47
C ARG A 271 -25.57 -23.74 -10.50
N ARG A 272 -26.73 -24.34 -10.23
CA ARG A 272 -26.90 -25.80 -10.23
C ARG A 272 -26.51 -26.44 -11.56
N ARG A 273 -26.88 -25.80 -12.68
CA ARG A 273 -26.50 -26.26 -14.03
C ARG A 273 -25.00 -26.19 -14.28
N LEU A 274 -24.32 -25.15 -13.78
CA LEU A 274 -22.86 -25.04 -13.85
C LEU A 274 -22.19 -26.12 -13.00
N GLU A 275 -22.61 -26.29 -11.74
CA GLU A 275 -22.09 -27.31 -10.82
C GLU A 275 -22.26 -28.72 -11.39
N ALA A 276 -23.43 -29.05 -11.93
CA ALA A 276 -23.70 -30.37 -12.51
C ALA A 276 -22.82 -30.71 -13.73
N LYS A 277 -22.33 -29.70 -14.46
CA LYS A 277 -21.61 -29.89 -15.73
C LYS A 277 -20.12 -29.60 -15.65
N PHE A 278 -19.70 -28.77 -14.71
CA PHE A 278 -18.34 -28.23 -14.61
C PHE A 278 -17.80 -28.27 -13.16
N ALA A 279 -18.26 -29.24 -12.36
CA ALA A 279 -17.88 -29.38 -10.95
C ALA A 279 -16.36 -29.23 -10.72
N ASP A 280 -15.54 -29.91 -11.53
CA ASP A 280 -14.09 -29.86 -11.39
C ASP A 280 -13.50 -28.48 -11.72
N SER A 281 -14.03 -27.78 -12.73
CA SER A 281 -13.56 -26.44 -13.10
C SER A 281 -13.98 -25.36 -12.10
N LEU A 282 -14.92 -25.65 -11.20
CA LEU A 282 -15.48 -24.70 -10.25
C LEU A 282 -14.87 -24.77 -8.85
N LYS A 283 -14.03 -25.76 -8.54
CA LYS A 283 -13.49 -26.01 -7.18
C LYS A 283 -12.85 -24.76 -6.55
N ASP A 284 -12.12 -23.98 -7.34
CA ASP A 284 -11.40 -22.79 -6.89
C ASP A 284 -12.05 -21.48 -7.38
N LYS A 285 -13.33 -21.53 -7.80
CA LYS A 285 -14.01 -20.38 -8.39
C LYS A 285 -15.09 -19.83 -7.47
N ASN A 286 -15.15 -18.50 -7.37
CA ASN A 286 -16.21 -17.83 -6.64
C ASN A 286 -17.44 -17.66 -7.55
N VAL A 287 -18.52 -18.37 -7.25
CA VAL A 287 -19.80 -18.31 -7.99
C VAL A 287 -20.86 -17.60 -7.15
N VAL A 288 -21.19 -16.37 -7.53
CA VAL A 288 -22.16 -15.51 -6.84
C VAL A 288 -23.49 -15.52 -7.57
N CYS A 289 -24.59 -15.74 -6.86
CA CYS A 289 -25.93 -15.66 -7.43
C CYS A 289 -26.57 -14.29 -7.15
N LEU A 290 -26.84 -13.54 -8.23
CA LEU A 290 -27.41 -12.19 -8.14
C LEU A 290 -28.92 -12.18 -7.83
N ASN A 291 -29.61 -13.32 -7.98
CA ASN A 291 -31.06 -13.48 -7.82
C ASN A 291 -31.89 -12.47 -8.65
N ILE A 292 -31.50 -12.25 -9.92
CA ILE A 292 -32.19 -11.40 -10.87
C ILE A 292 -33.18 -12.25 -11.68
N PRO A 293 -34.50 -12.00 -11.59
CA PRO A 293 -35.52 -12.80 -12.29
C PRO A 293 -35.47 -12.58 -13.82
N ASP A 294 -36.13 -13.44 -14.59
CA ASP A 294 -36.06 -13.45 -16.06
C ASP A 294 -37.13 -12.60 -16.75
N ASP A 295 -37.35 -11.39 -16.24
CA ASP A 295 -38.48 -10.51 -16.63
C ASP A 295 -38.04 -9.28 -17.45
N TYR A 296 -36.79 -9.29 -17.93
CA TYR A 296 -36.15 -8.11 -18.53
C TYR A 296 -35.68 -8.34 -19.95
N GLN A 297 -35.71 -7.26 -20.74
CA GLN A 297 -35.11 -7.23 -22.08
C GLN A 297 -33.63 -6.78 -22.03
N LEU A 298 -32.95 -6.88 -23.17
CA LEU A 298 -31.57 -6.43 -23.31
C LEU A 298 -31.47 -4.92 -23.12
N ILE A 299 -30.56 -4.46 -22.24
CA ILE A 299 -30.32 -3.02 -21.95
C ILE A 299 -31.57 -2.33 -21.34
N ASP A 300 -32.44 -3.09 -20.67
CA ASP A 300 -33.55 -2.53 -19.89
C ASP A 300 -33.00 -1.67 -18.73
N PRO A 301 -33.43 -0.39 -18.58
CA PRO A 301 -32.94 0.49 -17.52
C PRO A 301 -33.11 -0.08 -16.10
N ALA A 302 -34.22 -0.76 -15.81
CA ALA A 302 -34.46 -1.36 -14.50
C ALA A 302 -33.53 -2.55 -14.23
N LEU A 303 -33.19 -3.31 -15.28
CA LEU A 303 -32.20 -4.37 -15.20
C LEU A 303 -30.80 -3.81 -14.95
N ILE A 304 -30.43 -2.71 -15.60
CA ILE A 304 -29.12 -2.06 -15.41
C ILE A 304 -29.00 -1.57 -13.96
N GLU A 305 -30.00 -0.85 -13.46
CA GLU A 305 -30.01 -0.36 -12.08
C GLU A 305 -29.86 -1.51 -11.08
N LEU A 306 -30.65 -2.58 -11.26
CA LEU A 306 -30.59 -3.76 -10.40
C LEU A 306 -29.23 -4.49 -10.48
N LEU A 307 -28.66 -4.63 -11.68
CA LEU A 307 -27.33 -5.22 -11.87
C LEU A 307 -26.28 -4.42 -11.10
N MET A 308 -26.27 -3.09 -11.26
CA MET A 308 -25.30 -2.22 -10.61
C MET A 308 -25.47 -2.26 -9.08
N GLU A 309 -26.71 -2.25 -8.56
CA GLU A 309 -26.99 -2.42 -7.14
C GLU A 309 -26.41 -3.74 -6.59
N LYS A 310 -26.66 -4.86 -7.27
CA LYS A 310 -26.20 -6.19 -6.82
C LYS A 310 -24.69 -6.40 -6.96
N LEU A 311 -24.02 -5.64 -7.81
CA LEU A 311 -22.58 -5.76 -8.05
C LEU A 311 -21.73 -4.88 -7.12
N LYS A 312 -22.28 -3.82 -6.52
CA LYS A 312 -21.59 -2.93 -5.59
C LYS A 312 -20.74 -3.65 -4.51
N PRO A 313 -21.19 -4.75 -3.87
CA PRO A 313 -20.39 -5.43 -2.84
C PRO A 313 -19.16 -6.17 -3.40
N TYR A 314 -19.09 -6.37 -4.72
CA TYR A 314 -18.10 -7.24 -5.35
C TYR A 314 -17.15 -6.48 -6.29
N ILE A 315 -17.57 -5.30 -6.77
CA ILE A 315 -16.82 -4.52 -7.74
C ILE A 315 -16.77 -3.09 -7.22
N ALA A 316 -15.55 -2.58 -7.01
CA ALA A 316 -15.31 -1.16 -6.76
C ALA A 316 -15.49 -0.41 -8.10
N LEU A 317 -16.73 -0.12 -8.45
CA LEU A 317 -17.04 0.70 -9.61
C LEU A 317 -16.76 2.15 -9.23
N SER A 318 -15.72 2.74 -9.83
CA SER A 318 -15.50 4.18 -9.79
C SER A 318 -16.76 4.85 -10.37
N ALA A 319 -17.48 5.59 -9.54
CA ALA A 319 -18.59 6.42 -9.97
C ALA A 319 -18.08 7.66 -10.71
#